data_AF-A0A2D9C8E8-F1
#
_entry.id   AF-A0A2D9C8E8-F1
#
_cell.length_a   1.000
_cell.length_b   1.000
_cell.length_c   1.000
_cell.angle_alpha   90.00
_cell.angle_beta   90.00
_cell.angle_gamma   90.00
#
_symmetry.space_group_name_H-M   'P 1'
#
loop_
_entity.id
_entity.type
_entity.pdbx_description
1 polymer ?
#
loop_
_entity_poly.entity_id
_entity_poly.type
_entity_poly.pdbx_seq_one_letter_code
_entity_poly.pdbx_strand_id
1 'polypeptide(L)'
;MGYTLSEDEIAIVIRPQNYEEDWNGDVSIELSASNDSPVPEMVMAHIMNIATMMSAFLDVASEHPDIYDLVEEHRNRLMGVDEEEEEELKVTREGNVYTLNAWTKTEGSA
;
A
#
# COMPACT_ATOMS: atom_id res chain seq x y z
N MET A 1 -10.90 14.38 4.02
CA MET A 1 -11.18 14.42 5.47
C MET A 1 -9.99 15.07 6.15
N GLY A 2 -10.20 16.03 7.06
CA GLY A 2 -9.11 16.62 7.82
C GLY A 2 -8.73 15.68 8.96
N TYR A 3 -7.43 15.40 9.12
CA TYR A 3 -6.89 14.66 10.26
C TYR A 3 -6.25 15.65 11.22
N THR A 4 -6.51 15.51 12.51
CA THR A 4 -5.83 16.28 13.55
C THR A 4 -4.83 15.36 14.22
N LEU A 5 -3.55 15.72 14.12
CA LEU A 5 -2.44 14.94 14.67
C LEU A 5 -2.52 14.89 16.20
N SER A 6 -2.50 13.69 16.77
CA SER A 6 -2.41 13.50 18.22
C SER A 6 -0.99 13.73 18.70
N GLU A 7 -0.81 13.97 20.01
CA GLU A 7 0.51 14.29 20.57
C GLU A 7 1.52 13.14 20.45
N ASP A 8 1.05 11.90 20.37
CA ASP A 8 1.84 10.67 20.30
C ASP A 8 2.05 10.14 18.86
N GLU A 9 1.76 10.96 17.86
CA GLU A 9 1.79 10.56 16.45
C GLU A 9 2.84 11.32 15.64
N ILE A 10 3.29 10.67 14.56
CA ILE A 10 4.02 11.32 13.46
C ILE A 10 3.18 11.15 12.19
N ALA A 11 2.95 12.25 11.49
CA ALA A 11 2.37 12.24 10.16
C ALA A 11 3.47 12.37 9.10
N ILE A 12 3.37 11.54 8.05
CA ILE A 12 4.05 11.75 6.78
C ILE A 12 3.10 12.55 5.89
N VAL A 13 3.50 13.75 5.52
CA VAL A 13 2.73 14.66 4.66
C VAL A 13 3.33 14.62 3.27
N ILE A 14 2.59 14.05 2.32
CA ILE A 14 2.98 13.97 0.91
C ILE A 14 2.22 15.05 0.14
N ARG A 15 2.93 15.95 -0.54
CA ARG A 15 2.32 17.02 -1.34
C ARG A 15 2.81 16.95 -2.78
N PRO A 16 1.93 17.01 -3.79
CA PRO A 16 2.37 17.12 -5.18
C PRO A 16 3.17 18.41 -5.36
N GLN A 17 4.14 18.39 -6.27
CA GLN A 17 4.91 19.55 -6.69
C GLN A 17 4.68 19.79 -8.19
N ASN A 18 4.72 21.05 -8.62
CA ASN A 18 4.67 21.43 -10.04
C ASN A 18 3.49 20.81 -10.80
N TYR A 19 2.31 20.72 -10.15
CA TYR A 19 1.14 20.03 -10.70
C TYR A 19 0.26 20.94 -11.58
N GLU A 20 0.64 22.20 -11.75
CA GLU A 20 -0.12 23.21 -12.50
C GLU A 20 -0.10 22.96 -14.02
N GLU A 21 0.82 22.14 -14.52
CA GLU A 21 0.97 21.77 -15.93
C GLU A 21 0.91 20.24 -16.13
N ASP A 22 1.87 19.64 -16.83
CA ASP A 22 2.03 18.19 -16.99
C ASP A 22 2.76 17.62 -15.78
N TRP A 23 1.99 17.19 -14.77
CA TRP A 23 2.56 16.60 -13.56
C TRP A 23 3.26 15.27 -13.88
N ASN A 24 4.55 15.22 -13.55
CA ASN A 24 5.45 14.08 -13.75
C ASN A 24 5.48 13.09 -12.57
N GLY A 25 4.64 13.30 -11.54
CA GLY A 25 4.66 12.49 -10.32
C GLY A 25 5.53 13.06 -9.21
N ASP A 26 6.12 14.25 -9.38
CA ASP A 26 6.95 14.88 -8.35
C ASP A 26 6.14 15.17 -7.07
N VAL A 27 6.68 14.77 -5.93
CA VAL A 27 6.10 15.00 -4.60
C VAL A 27 7.16 15.54 -3.63
N SER A 28 6.73 16.37 -2.67
CA SER A 28 7.51 16.67 -1.48
C SER A 28 6.97 15.86 -0.31
N ILE A 29 7.88 15.39 0.55
CA ILE A 29 7.55 14.64 1.75
C ILE A 29 8.04 15.40 2.97
N GLU A 30 7.13 15.69 3.89
CA GLU A 30 7.41 16.33 5.16
C GLU A 30 7.00 15.41 6.32
N LEU A 31 7.70 15.53 7.45
CA LEU A 31 7.31 14.87 8.69
C LEU A 31 6.75 15.91 9.65
N SER A 32 5.60 15.61 10.25
CA SER A 32 4.97 16.44 11.26
C SER A 32 4.79 15.63 12.54
N ALA A 33 5.22 16.19 13.66
CA ALA A 33 5.09 15.60 14.98
C ALA A 33 4.71 16.71 15.97
N SER A 34 4.08 16.35 17.09
CA SER A 34 3.86 17.30 18.18
C SER A 34 5.19 17.67 18.84
N ASN A 35 5.35 18.96 19.19
CA ASN A 35 6.52 19.43 19.94
C ASN A 35 6.55 18.88 21.38
N ASP A 36 5.37 18.61 21.95
CA ASP A 36 5.21 18.12 23.33
C ASP A 36 4.76 16.65 23.32
N SER A 37 5.42 15.81 22.52
CA SER A 37 5.04 14.41 22.43
C SER A 37 5.31 13.66 23.75
N PRO A 38 4.33 12.88 24.27
CA PRO A 38 4.55 12.03 25.45
C PRO A 38 5.39 10.78 25.11
N VAL A 39 5.70 10.55 23.83
CA VAL A 39 6.45 9.39 23.36
C VAL A 39 7.92 9.51 23.81
N PRO A 40 8.51 8.45 24.40
CA PRO A 40 9.92 8.46 24.79
C PRO A 40 10.84 8.77 23.60
N GLU A 41 11.87 9.57 23.82
CA GLU A 41 12.78 10.04 22.77
C GLU A 41 13.37 8.90 21.91
N MET A 42 13.76 7.77 22.54
CA MET A 42 14.27 6.60 21.80
C MET A 42 13.22 5.99 20.85
N VAL A 43 11.94 6.00 21.26
CA VAL A 43 10.85 5.51 20.43
C VAL A 43 10.58 6.50 19.29
N MET A 44 10.56 7.80 19.59
CA MET A 44 10.40 8.86 18.60
C MET A 44 11.51 8.82 17.53
N ALA A 45 12.77 8.64 17.95
CA ALA A 45 13.90 8.48 17.04
C ALA A 45 13.75 7.26 16.11
N HIS A 46 13.22 6.15 16.63
CA HIS A 46 12.98 4.96 15.83
C HIS A 46 11.86 5.17 14.79
N ILE A 47 10.74 5.79 15.20
CA ILE A 47 9.63 6.10 14.28
C ILE A 47 10.10 7.08 13.21
N MET A 48 10.86 8.11 13.60
CA MET A 48 11.45 9.07 12.66
C MET A 48 12.38 8.40 11.66
N ASN A 49 13.22 7.45 12.10
CA ASN A 49 14.07 6.67 11.21
C ASN A 49 13.26 5.82 10.21
N ILE A 50 12.16 5.21 10.66
CA ILE A 50 11.26 4.48 9.74
C ILE A 50 10.65 5.45 8.72
N ALA A 51 10.14 6.59 9.18
CA ALA A 51 9.51 7.56 8.31
C ALA A 51 10.48 8.13 7.26
N THR A 52 11.73 8.44 7.63
CA THR A 52 12.75 8.90 6.67
C THR A 52 13.21 7.80 5.71
N MET A 53 13.29 6.55 6.15
CA MET A 53 13.55 5.42 5.25
C MET A 53 12.43 5.24 4.22
N MET A 54 11.16 5.42 4.62
CA MET A 54 10.03 5.37 3.69
C MET A 54 10.09 6.49 2.66
N SER A 55 10.51 7.70 3.04
CA SER A 55 10.71 8.80 2.09
C SER A 55 11.85 8.50 1.12
N ALA A 56 13.01 8.05 1.63
CA ALA A 56 14.17 7.73 0.81
C ALA A 56 13.94 6.52 -0.12
N PHE A 57 13.03 5.61 0.25
CA PHE A 57 12.65 4.49 -0.61
C PHE A 57 12.15 4.96 -1.97
N LEU A 58 11.36 6.03 -2.05
CA LEU A 58 10.82 6.52 -3.32
C LEU A 58 11.94 7.02 -4.25
N ASP A 59 12.93 7.71 -3.69
CA ASP A 59 14.10 8.17 -4.44
C ASP A 59 14.86 6.98 -5.02
N VAL A 60 15.13 5.94 -4.20
CA VAL A 60 15.84 4.73 -4.64
C VAL A 60 15.02 3.93 -5.66
N ALA A 61 13.72 3.76 -5.44
CA ALA A 61 12.85 3.02 -6.34
C ALA A 61 12.73 3.68 -7.72
N SER A 62 12.90 5.00 -7.80
CA SER A 62 12.96 5.72 -9.09
C SER A 62 14.14 5.31 -9.97
N GLU A 63 15.27 4.93 -9.35
CA GLU A 63 16.48 4.49 -10.04
C GLU A 63 16.54 2.95 -10.21
N HIS A 64 15.72 2.22 -9.46
CA HIS A 64 15.70 0.76 -9.38
C HIS A 64 14.28 0.21 -9.62
N PRO A 65 13.87 0.01 -10.89
CA PRO A 65 12.50 -0.43 -11.23
C PRO A 65 12.10 -1.77 -10.60
N ASP A 66 13.04 -2.70 -10.45
CA ASP A 66 12.81 -4.00 -9.82
C ASP A 66 12.42 -3.89 -8.34
N ILE A 67 12.98 -2.89 -7.65
CA ILE A 67 12.65 -2.59 -6.25
C ILE A 67 11.27 -1.94 -6.17
N TYR A 68 10.94 -1.06 -7.11
CA TYR A 68 9.60 -0.48 -7.21
C TYR A 68 8.53 -1.56 -7.38
N ASP A 69 8.71 -2.43 -8.37
CA ASP A 69 7.77 -3.50 -8.72
C ASP A 69 7.52 -4.44 -7.52
N LEU A 70 8.59 -4.84 -6.83
CA LEU A 70 8.50 -5.72 -5.66
C LEU A 70 7.68 -5.10 -4.52
N VAL A 71 7.90 -3.81 -4.23
CA VAL A 71 7.19 -3.12 -3.16
C VAL A 71 5.75 -2.80 -3.56
N GLU A 72 5.51 -2.45 -4.83
CA GLU A 72 4.17 -2.27 -5.38
C GLU A 72 3.33 -3.56 -5.27
N GLU A 73 3.87 -4.70 -5.69
CA GLU A 73 3.18 -6.00 -5.57
C GLU A 73 2.85 -6.31 -4.10
N HIS A 74 3.81 -6.09 -3.20
CA HIS A 74 3.58 -6.31 -1.77
C HIS A 74 2.50 -5.37 -1.20
N ARG A 75 2.52 -4.09 -1.59
CA ARG A 75 1.51 -3.09 -1.22
C ARG A 75 0.12 -3.49 -1.73
N ASN A 76 0.02 -3.89 -3.00
CA ASN A 76 -1.26 -4.29 -3.61
C ASN A 76 -1.88 -5.48 -2.89
N ARG A 77 -1.06 -6.49 -2.55
CA ARG A 77 -1.47 -7.62 -1.74
C ARG A 77 -1.97 -7.21 -0.35
N LEU A 78 -1.29 -6.30 0.33
CA LEU A 78 -1.72 -5.79 1.65
C LEU A 78 -3.02 -4.98 1.58
N MET A 79 -3.25 -4.28 0.48
CA MET A 79 -4.44 -3.47 0.24
C MET A 79 -5.61 -4.28 -0.35
N GLY A 80 -5.42 -5.56 -0.66
CA GLY A 80 -6.42 -6.39 -1.35
C GLY A 80 -6.75 -5.90 -2.76
N VAL A 81 -5.86 -5.14 -3.40
CA VAL A 81 -6.07 -4.60 -4.76
C VAL A 81 -5.97 -5.73 -5.80
N ASP A 82 -5.21 -6.78 -5.49
CA ASP A 82 -5.08 -7.99 -6.32
C ASP A 82 -6.17 -9.04 -6.03
N GLU A 83 -7.11 -8.77 -5.11
CA GLU A 83 -8.31 -9.59 -4.93
C GLU A 83 -9.32 -9.24 -6.04
N GLU A 84 -8.97 -9.55 -7.30
CA GLU A 84 -10.02 -9.96 -8.24
C GLU A 84 -10.73 -11.14 -7.57
N GLU A 85 -11.98 -10.92 -7.15
CA GLU A 85 -12.88 -11.88 -6.51
C GLU A 85 -12.45 -13.33 -6.81
N GLU A 86 -11.80 -13.99 -5.85
CA GLU A 86 -11.85 -15.46 -5.82
C GLU A 86 -13.33 -15.78 -5.64
N GLU A 87 -14.06 -15.92 -6.75
CA GLU A 87 -15.45 -16.35 -6.75
C GLU A 87 -15.52 -17.58 -5.86
N GLU A 88 -16.12 -17.43 -4.67
CA GLU A 88 -16.28 -18.54 -3.74
C GLU A 88 -16.88 -19.71 -4.52
N LEU A 89 -16.13 -20.81 -4.68
CA LEU A 89 -16.60 -22.01 -5.37
C LEU A 89 -17.79 -22.59 -4.60
N LYS A 90 -19.00 -22.12 -4.92
CA LYS A 90 -20.25 -22.63 -4.36
C LYS A 90 -20.54 -24.00 -4.96
N VAL A 91 -19.99 -25.04 -4.33
CA VAL A 91 -20.35 -26.43 -4.64
C VAL A 91 -21.73 -26.68 -4.05
N THR A 92 -22.75 -26.78 -4.89
CA THR A 92 -24.08 -27.27 -4.47
C THR A 92 -24.16 -28.77 -4.75
N ARG A 93 -24.64 -29.52 -3.75
CA ARG A 93 -24.80 -30.98 -3.81
C ARG A 93 -26.27 -31.35 -3.80
N GLU A 94 -26.77 -31.92 -4.89
CA GLU A 94 -28.05 -32.65 -4.92
C GLU A 94 -27.80 -34.15 -5.12
N GLY A 95 -27.95 -34.92 -4.04
CA GLY A 95 -27.75 -36.37 -4.07
C GLY A 95 -26.29 -36.79 -4.33
N ASN A 96 -26.07 -37.55 -5.41
CA ASN A 96 -24.75 -38.04 -5.83
C ASN A 96 -24.09 -37.17 -6.91
N VAL A 97 -24.68 -36.01 -7.24
CA VAL A 97 -24.14 -35.09 -8.26
C VAL A 97 -23.57 -33.85 -7.56
N TYR A 98 -22.33 -33.51 -7.92
CA TYR A 98 -21.67 -32.28 -7.53
C TYR A 98 -21.75 -31.29 -8.69
N THR A 99 -22.36 -30.11 -8.47
CA THR A 99 -22.43 -29.06 -9.48
C THR A 99 -21.47 -27.94 -9.08
N LEU A 100 -20.46 -27.70 -9.92
CA LEU A 100 -19.57 -26.54 -9.88
C LEU A 100 -20.18 -25.45 -10.76
N ASN A 101 -20.22 -24.21 -10.29
CA ASN A 101 -20.66 -23.09 -11.12
C ASN A 101 -19.71 -22.93 -12.31
N ALA A 102 -20.27 -22.69 -13.50
CA ALA A 102 -19.68 -22.96 -14.81
C ALA A 102 -18.50 -22.07 -15.27
N TRP A 103 -17.73 -21.49 -14.34
CA TRP A 103 -16.58 -20.62 -14.67
C TRP A 103 -15.23 -21.10 -14.15
N THR A 104 -15.13 -22.37 -13.72
CA THR A 104 -13.83 -23.03 -13.66
C THR A 104 -13.29 -23.17 -15.09
N LYS A 105 -12.40 -22.24 -15.49
CA LYS A 105 -11.49 -22.37 -16.63
C LYS A 105 -10.64 -23.62 -16.44
N THR A 106 -11.20 -24.76 -16.77
CA THR A 106 -10.46 -26.00 -16.95
C THR A 106 -10.63 -26.44 -18.39
N GLU A 107 -9.47 -26.55 -19.04
CA GLU A 107 -9.19 -27.23 -20.31
C GLU A 107 -9.48 -26.42 -21.59
N GLY A 108 -8.55 -26.32 -22.55
CA GLY A 108 -7.29 -27.02 -22.66
C GLY A 108 -6.52 -26.61 -23.92
N SER A 109 -5.22 -26.90 -23.91
CA SER A 109 -4.45 -27.03 -25.14
C SER A 109 -4.88 -28.32 -25.84
N ALA A 110 -5.48 -28.19 -27.02
CA ALA A 110 -5.65 -29.23 -28.01
C ALA A 110 -5.39 -28.61 -29.40
#